data_AF-A0A931LH75-F1
#
_entry.id   AF-A0A931LH75-F1
#
_cell.length_a   1.000
_cell.length_b   1.000
_cell.length_c   1.000
_cell.angle_alpha   90.00
_cell.angle_beta   90.00
_cell.angle_gamma   90.00
#
_symmetry.space_group_name_H-M   'P 1'
#
loop_
_entity.id
_entity.type
_entity.pdbx_description
1 polymer ?
#
loop_
_entity_poly.entity_id
_entity_poly.type
_entity_poly.pdbx_seq_one_letter_code
_entity_poly.pdbx_strand_id
1 'polypeptide(L)' 'MFYVLKGWIKFVYEEHGEHRFHAGDCILQPPGIVHNELDCSADVELLEIYSPAVHPTVVVERMSEAAAAN' A
#
# COMPACT_ATOMS: atom_id res chain seq x y z
N MET A 1 -4.82 5.41 -5.57
CA MET A 1 -3.54 6.13 -5.46
C MET A 1 -3.50 6.77 -4.09
N PHE A 2 -2.39 6.67 -3.37
CA PHE A 2 -2.21 7.45 -2.14
C PHE A 2 -0.97 8.34 -2.22
N TYR A 3 -1.00 9.42 -1.46
CA TYR A 3 0.10 10.36 -1.28
C TYR A 3 0.37 10.53 0.22
N VAL A 4 1.63 10.40 0.63
CA VAL A 4 1.99 10.55 2.05
C VAL A 4 2.15 12.03 2.37
N LEU A 5 1.30 12.55 3.26
CA LEU A 5 1.32 13.95 3.70
C LEU A 5 2.25 14.14 4.90
N LYS A 6 2.28 13.19 5.85
CA LYS A 6 3.12 13.19 7.05
C LYS A 6 3.51 11.77 7.44
N GLY A 7 4.59 11.65 8.22
CA GLY A 7 5.03 10.38 8.77
C GLY A 7 5.58 9.39 7.73
N TRP A 8 5.35 8.10 7.98
CA TRP A 8 5.68 7.01 7.04
C TRP A 8 4.68 5.86 7.15
N ILE A 9 4.55 5.09 6.06
CA ILE A 9 3.76 3.85 6.01
C ILE A 9 4.54 2.75 5.29
N LYS A 10 4.41 1.51 5.76
CA LYS A 10 5.03 0.33 5.17
C LYS A 10 3.96 -0.61 4.62
N PHE A 11 4.07 -0.95 3.34
CA PHE A 11 3.22 -1.93 2.68
C PHE A 11 4.06 -3.10 2.18
N VAL A 12 3.45 -4.27 2.06
CA VAL A 12 3.89 -5.34 1.18
C VAL A 12 2.98 -5.41 -0.02
N TYR A 13 3.55 -5.59 -1.20
CA TYR A 13 2.84 -5.79 -2.46
C TYR A 13 3.23 -7.13 -3.06
N GLU A 14 2.25 -7.85 -3.58
CA GLU A 14 2.51 -9.06 -4.37
C GLU A 14 3.44 -8.72 -5.54
N GLU A 15 4.43 -9.57 -5.79
CA GLU A 15 5.48 -9.40 -6.81
C GLU A 15 6.47 -8.22 -6.62
N HIS A 16 6.25 -7.35 -5.62
CA HIS A 16 7.09 -6.16 -5.41
C HIS A 16 7.79 -6.11 -4.05
N GLY A 17 7.32 -6.89 -3.06
CA GLY A 17 7.97 -6.95 -1.75
C GLY A 17 7.54 -5.82 -0.83
N GLU A 18 8.35 -5.60 0.20
CA GLU A 18 8.10 -4.57 1.21
C GLU A 18 8.61 -3.21 0.73
N HIS A 19 7.77 -2.19 0.87
CA HIS A 19 8.12 -0.81 0.60
C HIS A 19 7.72 0.06 1.77
N ARG A 20 8.64 0.95 2.17
CA ARG A 20 8.35 2.04 3.10
C ARG A 20 8.28 3.34 2.32
N PHE A 21 7.19 4.07 2.51
CA PHE A 21 6.94 5.37 1.89
C PHE A 21 6.95 6.46 2.94
N HIS A 22 7.46 7.62 2.56
CA HIS A 22 7.64 8.80 3.39
C HIS A 22 6.88 9.99 2.82
N ALA A 23 6.69 11.04 3.64
CA ALA A 23 6.06 12.28 3.22
C ALA A 23 6.64 12.79 1.88
N GLY A 24 5.76 13.02 0.90
CA GLY A 24 6.13 13.40 -0.46
C GLY A 24 5.99 12.28 -1.50
N ASP A 25 5.96 11.02 -1.07
CA ASP A 25 5.83 9.87 -1.97
C ASP A 25 4.40 9.74 -2.50
N CYS A 26 4.29 9.43 -3.79
CA CYS A 26 3.03 9.19 -4.51
C CYS A 26 3.00 7.77 -5.08
N ILE A 27 1.99 6.99 -4.69
CA ILE A 27 1.90 5.56 -5.00
C ILE A 27 0.60 5.29 -5.76
N LEU A 28 0.74 4.77 -6.96
CA LEU A 28 -0.37 4.20 -7.72
C LEU A 28 -0.45 2.71 -7.43
N GLN A 29 -1.56 2.28 -6.83
CA GLN A 29 -1.92 0.87 -6.69
C GLN A 29 -2.82 0.50 -7.88
N PRO A 30 -2.36 -0.39 -8.80
CA PRO A 30 -3.20 -0.87 -9.89
C PRO A 30 -4.45 -1.59 -9.38
N PRO A 31 -5.56 -1.60 -10.16
CA PRO A 31 -6.76 -2.32 -9.77
C PRO A 31 -6.48 -3.80 -9.47
N GLY A 32 -6.92 -4.27 -8.30
CA GLY A 32 -6.77 -5.67 -7.90
C GLY A 32 -5.38 -6.07 -7.40
N ILE A 33 -4.43 -5.14 -7.27
CA ILE A 33 -3.12 -5.46 -6.69
C ILE A 33 -3.28 -5.99 -5.26
N VAL A 34 -2.75 -7.17 -5.00
CA VAL A 34 -2.73 -7.77 -3.67
C VAL A 34 -1.67 -7.06 -2.84
N HIS A 35 -2.08 -6.53 -1.70
CA HIS A 35 -1.21 -5.79 -0.79
C HIS A 35 -1.70 -5.86 0.65
N ASN A 36 -0.81 -5.56 1.59
CA ASN A 36 -1.17 -5.42 2.99
C ASN A 36 -0.33 -4.33 3.68
N GLU A 37 -0.96 -3.58 4.58
CA GLU A 37 -0.28 -2.64 5.47
C GLU A 37 0.44 -3.42 6.57
N LEU A 38 1.73 -3.11 6.78
CA LEU A 38 2.58 -3.83 7.73
C LEU A 38 2.84 -3.03 9.00
N ASP A 39 3.10 -1.73 8.86
CA ASP A 39 3.37 -0.82 9.97
C ASP A 39 3.27 0.64 9.50
N CYS A 40 3.07 1.57 10.43
CA CYS A 40 3.05 3.00 10.15
C CYS A 40 3.54 3.83 11.34
N SER A 41 3.98 5.06 11.06
CA SER A 41 4.32 6.00 12.13
C SER A 41 3.07 6.48 12.87
N ALA A 42 3.24 6.84 14.14
CA ALA A 42 2.14 7.35 14.97
C ALA A 42 1.51 8.66 14.44
N ASP A 43 2.22 9.39 13.58
CA ASP A 43 1.82 10.66 12.98
C ASP A 43 1.50 10.54 11.47
N VAL A 44 1.31 9.33 10.96
CA VAL A 44 1.04 9.11 9.53
C VAL A 44 -0.24 9.82 9.08
N GLU A 45 -0.16 10.54 7.97
CA GLU A 45 -1.31 11.19 7.32
C GLU A 45 -1.23 10.93 5.82
N LEU A 46 -2.31 10.43 5.22
CA LEU A 46 -2.37 10.04 3.81
C LEU A 46 -3.53 10.75 3.10
N LEU A 47 -3.29 11.14 1.85
CA LEU A 47 -4.36 11.48 0.90
C LEU A 47 -4.57 10.29 -0.02
N GLU A 48 -5.75 9.66 0.05
CA GLU A 48 -6.12 8.59 -0.87
C GLU A 48 -7.14 9.07 -1.92
N ILE A 49 -6.87 8.77 -3.19
CA ILE A 49 -7.75 9.02 -4.32
C ILE A 49 -7.95 7.70 -5.05
N TYR A 50 -9.18 7.20 -5.06
CA TYR A 50 -9.56 5.97 -5.76
C TYR A 50 -10.96 6.11 -6.39
N SER A 51 -11.26 5.18 -7.29
CA SER A 51 -12.55 5.11 -7.99
C SER A 51 -12.91 3.64 -8.25
N PRO A 52 -14.17 3.24 -8.09
CA PRO A 52 -15.30 4.03 -7.57
C PRO A 52 -15.17 4.36 -6.08
N ALA A 53 -15.91 5.36 -5.60
CA ALA A 53 -15.87 5.80 -4.19
C ALA A 53 -16.23 4.69 -3.18
N VAL A 54 -16.99 3.69 -3.61
CA VAL A 54 -17.27 2.47 -2.84
C VAL A 54 -16.86 1.27 -3.68
N HIS A 55 -15.87 0.53 -3.20
CA HIS A 55 -15.46 -0.75 -3.77
C HIS A 55 -15.36 -1.79 -2.65
N PRO A 56 -15.51 -3.09 -2.95
CA PRO A 56 -15.30 -4.13 -1.96
C PRO A 56 -13.80 -4.25 -1.62
N THR A 57 -13.52 -4.62 -0.37
CA THR A 57 -12.22 -5.15 0.05
C THR A 57 -12.36 -6.66 0.22
N VAL A 58 -11.49 -7.43 -0.43
CA VAL A 58 -11.51 -8.90 -0.38
C VAL A 58 -10.26 -9.36 0.33
N VAL A 59 -10.44 -10.10 1.43
CA VAL A 59 -9.32 -10.75 2.13
C VAL A 59 -8.88 -11.95 1.31
N VAL A 60 -7.58 -12.07 1.07
CA VAL A 60 -6.96 -13.23 0.43
C VAL A 60 -6.31 -14.12 1.48
N GLU A 61 -6.34 -15.44 1.28
CA GLU A 61 -5.76 -16.39 2.25
C GLU A 61 -4.22 -16.37 2.26
N ARG A 62 -3.59 -16.11 1.11
CA ARG A 62 -2.14 -16.03 0.94
C ARG A 62 -1.78 -15.02 -0.14
N MET A 63 -0.69 -14.29 0.07
CA MET A 63 0.01 -13.57 -0.99
C MET A 63 0.98 -14.54 -1.67
N SER A 64 1.08 -14.52 -3.00
CA SER A 64 2.10 -15.34 -3.68
C SER A 64 3.51 -14.84 -3.34
N GLU A 65 4.46 -15.77 -3.17
CA GLU A 65 5.83 -15.51 -2.67
C GLU A 65 6.76 -14.78 -3.66
N ALA A 66 6.23 -14.05 -4.66
CA ALA A 66 7.04 -13.40 -5.68
C ALA A 66 7.79 -12.13 -5.19
N ALA A 67 7.97 -11.94 -3.88
CA ALA A 67 8.26 -10.66 -3.26
C ALA A 67 9.46 -10.69 -2.27
N ALA A 68 10.36 -11.67 -2.40
CA ALA A 68 11.57 -11.79 -1.55
C ALA A 68 12.89 -11.70 -2.34
N ALA A 69 12.92 -11.01 -3.48
CA ALA A 69 14.15 -10.79 -4.23
C ALA A 69 14.25 -9.35 -4.75
N ASN A 70 14.89 -8.50 -3.94
CA ASN A 70 16.00 -7.63 -4.35
C ASN A 70 16.60 -6.90 -3.14
#